data_AF-A0A314L8U9-F1
#
_entry.id   AF-A0A314L8U9-F1
#
_cell.length_a   1.000
_cell.length_b   1.000
_cell.length_c   1.000
_cell.angle_alpha   90.00
_cell.angle_beta   90.00
_cell.angle_gamma   90.00
#
_symmetry.space_group_name_H-M   'P 1'
#
loop_
_entity.id
_entity.type
_entity.pdbx_description
1 polymer ?
#
loop_
_entity_poly.entity_id
_entity_poly.type
_entity_poly.pdbx_seq_one_letter_code
_entity_poly.pdbx_strand_id
1 'polypeptide(L)'
;MGSVFDEKDFLACCGSTKFGKEMVAAAPFSTLQDSIRAARHIWFNKVDVNGWLEAFAAHPQIGQSPSKNHQSPTFAQWSKGEQSTALATATDSTLQELFEWNARYREKFGFVFLICASGRSTPEILAELKIRYQNRPIIEFEIAAQEQMKITELRLAKLFTEKADTAPTIKPLATTNIARKAEEDRVNIIGAHLTAATGDAGAKPAHIPNRTRPPITTHVLDTSRGCPASGIEVQLEMWKDNQTRPQFGKANIGGWKVLGSSATDKDGRSGQLMNMVEALAPGIYRISFNTGEYNPDGFFPYVSIVFEIRESQKWDHFHVPLLLSPFSFSTYRGS
;
A
#
# COMPACT_ATOMS: atom_id res chain seq x y z
N MET A 1 7.56 20.21 25.74
CA MET A 1 6.28 20.76 25.24
C MET A 1 6.25 20.46 23.75
N GLY A 2 5.32 19.61 23.29
CA GLY A 2 5.21 19.29 21.86
C GLY A 2 4.90 20.55 21.07
N SER A 3 5.50 20.70 19.88
CA SER A 3 5.20 21.79 18.96
C SER A 3 3.70 21.77 18.65
N VAL A 4 2.99 22.84 19.02
CA VAL A 4 1.55 22.94 18.77
C VAL A 4 1.38 23.25 17.29
N PHE A 5 1.00 22.24 16.51
CA PHE A 5 0.54 22.40 15.13
C PHE A 5 -0.96 22.61 15.12
N ASP A 6 -1.44 23.53 14.29
CA ASP A 6 -2.87 23.79 14.12
C ASP A 6 -3.41 23.24 12.80
N GLU A 7 -4.71 23.41 12.56
CA GLU A 7 -5.37 22.93 11.34
C GLU A 7 -4.79 23.58 10.07
N LYS A 8 -4.37 24.85 10.16
CA LYS A 8 -3.82 25.60 9.01
C LYS A 8 -2.45 25.06 8.61
N ASP A 9 -1.64 24.67 9.58
CA ASP A 9 -0.34 24.03 9.33
C ASP A 9 -0.52 22.73 8.53
N PHE A 10 -1.43 21.85 8.95
CA PHE A 10 -1.68 20.58 8.28
C PHE A 10 -2.41 20.76 6.94
N LEU A 11 -3.31 21.74 6.85
CA LEU A 11 -3.95 22.12 5.59
C LEU A 11 -2.91 22.60 4.56
N ALA A 12 -1.91 23.38 4.97
CA ALA A 12 -0.82 23.80 4.08
C ALA A 12 0.04 22.63 3.58
N CYS A 13 0.14 21.54 4.36
CA CYS A 13 0.89 20.35 3.98
C CYS A 13 0.16 19.45 2.98
N CYS A 14 -1.18 19.40 3.03
CA CYS A 14 -1.97 18.44 2.24
C CYS A 14 -2.92 19.10 1.23
N GLY A 15 -3.60 20.17 1.63
CA GLY A 15 -4.66 20.80 0.85
C GLY A 15 -6.06 20.25 1.12
N SER A 16 -6.21 19.19 1.93
CA SER A 16 -7.52 18.69 2.37
C SER A 16 -7.91 19.19 3.76
N THR A 17 -9.12 19.75 3.87
CA THR A 17 -9.73 20.19 5.12
C THR A 17 -9.98 19.01 6.06
N LYS A 18 -10.46 17.88 5.52
CA LYS A 18 -10.70 16.66 6.32
C LYS A 18 -9.40 16.11 6.90
N PHE A 19 -8.33 16.07 6.09
CA PHE A 19 -7.00 15.68 6.56
C PHE A 19 -6.49 16.60 7.68
N GLY A 20 -6.61 17.92 7.50
CA GLY A 20 -6.18 18.90 8.51
C GLY A 20 -6.86 18.69 9.86
N LYS A 21 -8.19 18.52 9.87
CA LYS A 21 -8.98 18.27 11.09
C LYS A 21 -8.59 16.98 11.79
N GLU A 22 -8.44 15.88 11.04
CA GLU A 22 -8.03 14.59 11.58
C GLU A 22 -6.60 14.62 12.15
N MET A 23 -5.69 15.36 11.52
CA MET A 23 -4.32 15.54 12.02
C MET A 23 -4.30 16.33 13.34
N VAL A 24 -5.11 17.39 13.46
CA VAL A 24 -5.27 18.12 14.74
C VAL A 24 -5.85 17.22 15.82
N ALA A 25 -6.87 16.42 15.49
CA ALA A 25 -7.47 15.49 16.44
C ALA A 25 -6.50 14.38 16.90
N ALA A 26 -5.53 14.02 16.06
CA ALA A 26 -4.48 13.05 16.39
C ALA A 26 -3.24 13.66 17.07
N ALA A 27 -3.12 14.99 17.08
CA ALA A 27 -2.05 15.72 17.75
C ALA A 27 -2.25 15.73 19.29
N PRO A 28 -1.21 15.96 20.10
CA PRO A 28 0.17 16.32 19.74
C PRO A 28 1.02 15.12 19.29
N PHE A 29 2.00 15.38 18.42
CA PHE A 29 2.98 14.39 17.97
C PHE A 29 4.32 14.60 18.68
N SER A 30 4.91 13.52 19.20
CA SER A 30 6.21 13.57 19.90
C SER A 30 7.39 13.70 18.93
N THR A 31 7.26 13.14 17.71
CA THR A 31 8.31 13.15 16.69
C THR A 31 7.72 13.35 15.29
N LEU A 32 8.56 13.77 14.33
CA LEU A 32 8.20 13.81 12.90
C LEU A 32 7.77 12.43 12.39
N GLN A 33 8.36 11.35 12.89
CA GLN A 33 7.98 9.99 12.46
C GLN A 33 6.59 9.61 12.96
N ASP A 34 6.19 10.05 14.15
CA ASP A 34 4.84 9.83 14.67
C ASP A 34 3.81 10.61 13.85
N SER A 35 4.11 11.86 13.48
CA SER A 35 3.21 12.64 12.61
C SER A 35 3.11 12.06 11.21
N ILE A 36 4.20 11.57 10.61
CA ILE A 36 4.17 10.89 9.30
C ILE A 36 3.34 9.61 9.37
N ARG A 37 3.52 8.80 10.42
CA ARG A 37 2.73 7.56 10.61
C ARG A 37 1.24 7.86 10.75
N ALA A 38 0.89 8.86 11.56
CA ALA A 38 -0.49 9.32 11.70
C ALA A 38 -1.05 9.86 10.38
N ALA A 39 -0.28 10.70 9.67
CA ALA A 39 -0.66 11.27 8.38
C ALA A 39 -0.97 10.19 7.34
N ARG A 40 -0.12 9.18 7.19
CA ARG A 40 -0.37 8.05 6.27
C ARG A 40 -1.66 7.32 6.62
N HIS A 41 -1.85 7.00 7.90
CA HIS A 41 -3.05 6.32 8.35
C HIS A 41 -4.32 7.15 8.07
N ILE A 42 -4.31 8.44 8.43
CA ILE A 42 -5.42 9.35 8.19
C ILE A 42 -5.72 9.47 6.69
N TRP A 43 -4.69 9.73 5.88
CA TRP A 43 -4.82 9.96 4.45
C TRP A 43 -5.44 8.77 3.71
N PHE A 44 -5.01 7.55 4.00
CA PHE A 44 -5.47 6.36 3.29
C PHE A 44 -6.68 5.65 3.92
N ASN A 45 -6.99 5.91 5.19
CA ASN A 45 -8.06 5.18 5.89
C ASN A 45 -9.20 6.06 6.42
N LYS A 46 -9.02 7.39 6.48
CA LYS A 46 -10.04 8.32 7.01
C LYS A 46 -10.46 9.39 6.02
N VAL A 47 -9.54 9.87 5.19
CA VAL A 47 -9.87 10.84 4.15
C VAL A 47 -10.59 10.11 3.01
N ASP A 48 -11.75 10.64 2.61
CA ASP A 48 -12.55 10.07 1.53
C ASP A 48 -12.17 10.68 0.18
N VAL A 49 -12.82 10.19 -0.89
CA VAL A 49 -12.62 10.64 -2.27
C VAL A 49 -12.77 12.16 -2.41
N ASN A 50 -13.71 12.78 -1.70
CA ASN A 50 -13.90 14.23 -1.76
C ASN A 50 -12.71 14.97 -1.13
N GLY A 51 -12.21 14.49 0.01
CA GLY A 51 -10.98 15.02 0.60
C GLY A 51 -9.75 14.85 -0.27
N TRP A 52 -9.63 13.73 -1.01
CA TRP A 52 -8.56 13.56 -1.99
C TRP A 52 -8.67 14.55 -3.14
N LEU A 53 -9.86 14.71 -3.74
CA LEU A 53 -10.08 15.66 -4.82
C LEU A 53 -9.85 17.12 -4.38
N GLU A 54 -10.21 17.47 -3.14
CA GLU A 54 -9.91 18.77 -2.54
C GLU A 54 -8.39 19.02 -2.47
N ALA A 55 -7.63 18.04 -1.96
CA ALA A 55 -6.17 18.13 -1.95
C ALA A 55 -5.58 18.26 -3.35
N PHE A 56 -6.07 17.49 -4.32
CA PHE A 56 -5.57 17.54 -5.69
C PHE A 56 -5.83 18.91 -6.34
N ALA A 57 -7.01 19.49 -6.11
CA ALA A 57 -7.37 20.81 -6.60
C ALA A 57 -6.55 21.94 -5.96
N ALA A 58 -5.97 21.72 -4.78
CA ALA A 58 -5.10 22.69 -4.12
C ALA A 58 -3.75 22.86 -4.84
N HIS A 59 -3.32 21.90 -5.68
CA HIS A 59 -2.03 21.98 -6.38
C HIS A 59 -2.09 22.77 -7.69
N PRO A 60 -1.08 23.60 -7.99
CA PRO A 60 -0.90 24.14 -9.32
C PRO A 60 -0.51 23.03 -10.29
N GLN A 61 -0.86 23.22 -11.57
CA GLN A 61 -0.35 22.34 -12.63
C GLN A 61 1.17 22.43 -12.70
N ILE A 62 1.84 21.30 -12.95
CA ILE A 62 3.29 21.28 -13.11
C ILE A 62 3.67 22.12 -14.34
N GLY A 63 4.59 23.07 -14.13
CA GLY A 63 5.02 24.02 -15.16
C GLY A 63 4.23 25.33 -15.18
N GLN A 64 3.21 25.49 -14.33
CA GLN A 64 2.51 26.76 -14.12
C GLN A 64 2.83 27.34 -12.74
N SER A 65 2.89 28.67 -12.67
CA SER A 65 2.95 29.36 -11.38
C SER A 65 1.61 29.21 -10.64
N PRO A 66 1.61 29.14 -9.29
CA PRO A 66 0.38 29.15 -8.51
C PRO A 66 -0.50 30.34 -8.88
N SER A 67 -1.79 30.10 -9.11
CA SER A 67 -2.75 31.19 -9.30
C SER A 67 -2.85 32.03 -8.02
N LYS A 68 -3.14 33.33 -8.15
CA LYS A 68 -3.26 34.27 -7.01
C LYS A 68 -4.39 33.92 -6.01
N ASN A 69 -5.20 32.90 -6.30
CA ASN A 69 -6.36 32.49 -5.50
C ASN A 69 -6.10 31.31 -4.56
N HIS A 70 -4.87 30.77 -4.46
CA HIS A 70 -4.59 29.67 -3.53
C HIS A 70 -4.54 30.14 -2.07
N GLN A 71 -5.18 29.35 -1.20
CA GLN A 71 -5.61 29.72 0.15
C GLN A 71 -4.50 29.83 1.21
N SER A 72 -3.21 29.65 0.87
CA SER A 72 -2.10 29.81 1.81
C SER A 72 -0.78 30.21 1.12
N PRO A 73 -0.10 31.30 1.57
CA PRO A 73 1.22 31.69 1.07
C PRO A 73 2.28 30.59 1.23
N THR A 74 2.24 29.85 2.34
CA THR A 74 3.18 28.76 2.66
C THR A 74 3.09 27.63 1.63
N PHE A 75 1.87 27.26 1.22
CA PHE A 75 1.64 26.25 0.19
C PHE A 75 2.28 26.65 -1.14
N ALA A 76 2.06 27.90 -1.58
CA ALA A 76 2.60 28.40 -2.84
C ALA A 76 4.14 28.43 -2.84
N GLN A 77 4.75 28.81 -1.71
CA GLN A 77 6.20 28.80 -1.55
C GLN A 77 6.79 27.39 -1.64
N TRP A 78 6.21 26.43 -0.92
CA TRP A 78 6.68 25.03 -0.96
C TRP A 78 6.49 24.40 -2.33
N SER A 79 5.36 24.65 -3.00
CA SER A 79 5.12 24.18 -4.37
C SER A 79 6.14 24.73 -5.37
N LYS A 80 6.54 26.00 -5.23
CA LYS A 80 7.59 26.60 -6.08
C LYS A 80 8.94 25.91 -5.88
N GLY A 81 9.30 25.60 -4.63
CA GLY A 81 10.53 24.86 -4.31
C GLY A 81 10.51 23.43 -4.85
N GLU A 82 9.37 22.75 -4.75
CA GLU A 82 9.16 21.37 -5.23
C GLU A 82 9.33 21.24 -6.76
N GLN A 83 8.94 22.26 -7.52
CA GLN A 83 9.07 22.27 -8.99
C GLN A 83 10.37 22.92 -9.49
N SER A 84 11.29 23.33 -8.60
CA SER A 84 12.48 24.10 -8.97
C SER A 84 13.38 23.39 -9.99
N THR A 85 13.70 22.10 -9.77
CA THR A 85 14.51 21.30 -10.70
C THR A 85 13.83 21.15 -12.05
N ALA A 86 12.52 20.94 -12.07
CA ALA A 86 11.74 20.84 -13.30
C ALA A 86 11.83 22.14 -14.10
N LEU A 87 11.56 23.29 -13.46
CA LEU A 87 11.64 24.60 -14.10
C LEU A 87 13.04 24.93 -14.61
N ALA A 88 14.09 24.57 -13.87
CA ALA A 88 15.48 24.80 -14.26
C ALA A 88 15.94 23.93 -15.46
N THR A 89 15.28 22.79 -15.69
CA THR A 89 15.61 21.84 -16.76
C THR A 89 14.66 21.93 -17.95
N ALA A 90 13.74 22.88 -17.93
CA ALA A 90 12.73 23.03 -18.97
C ALA A 90 13.27 23.81 -20.17
N THR A 91 12.96 23.31 -21.37
CA THR A 91 13.06 24.04 -22.64
C THR A 91 11.66 24.48 -23.10
N ASP A 92 11.56 25.46 -23.99
CA ASP A 92 10.28 25.92 -24.55
C ASP A 92 9.46 24.76 -25.15
N SER A 93 10.14 23.86 -25.88
CA SER A 93 9.52 22.66 -26.46
C SER A 93 8.96 21.72 -25.38
N THR A 94 9.74 21.42 -24.35
CA THR A 94 9.29 20.54 -23.26
C THR A 94 8.19 21.15 -22.39
N LEU A 95 8.16 22.49 -22.24
CA LEU A 95 7.08 23.19 -21.53
C LEU A 95 5.79 23.14 -22.33
N GLN A 96 5.87 23.38 -23.64
CA GLN A 96 4.72 23.27 -24.53
C GLN A 96 4.15 21.85 -24.53
N GLU A 97 5.02 20.84 -24.62
CA GLU A 97 4.59 19.44 -24.57
C GLU A 97 3.98 19.09 -23.21
N LEU A 98 4.59 19.51 -22.10
CA LEU A 98 4.05 19.32 -20.76
C LEU A 98 2.67 20.00 -20.59
N PHE A 99 2.47 21.18 -21.16
CA PHE A 99 1.19 21.88 -21.16
C PHE A 99 0.10 21.08 -21.89
N GLU A 100 0.39 20.60 -23.09
CA GLU A 100 -0.55 19.79 -23.89
C GLU A 100 -0.90 18.47 -23.19
N TRP A 101 0.10 17.80 -22.61
CA TRP A 101 -0.12 16.55 -21.89
C TRP A 101 -0.89 16.73 -20.59
N ASN A 102 -0.66 17.82 -19.84
CA ASN A 102 -1.47 18.17 -18.68
C ASN A 102 -2.94 18.40 -19.07
N ALA A 103 -3.21 19.05 -20.21
CA ALA A 103 -4.56 19.25 -20.71
C ALA A 103 -5.25 17.91 -21.01
N ARG A 104 -4.58 17.01 -21.74
CA ARG A 104 -5.08 15.65 -22.03
C ARG A 104 -5.32 14.84 -20.76
N TYR A 105 -4.38 14.89 -19.81
CA TYR A 105 -4.51 14.19 -18.55
C TYR A 105 -5.75 14.65 -17.80
N ARG A 106 -5.95 15.97 -17.67
CA ARG A 106 -7.10 16.54 -16.97
C ARG A 106 -8.42 16.20 -17.65
N GLU A 107 -8.45 16.23 -18.99
CA GLU A 107 -9.63 15.83 -19.77
C GLU A 107 -10.00 14.35 -19.52
N LYS A 108 -9.00 13.46 -19.51
CA LYS A 108 -9.23 12.02 -19.31
C LYS A 108 -9.62 11.67 -17.88
N PHE A 109 -8.93 12.22 -16.88
CA PHE A 109 -9.04 11.77 -15.48
C PHE A 109 -9.89 12.70 -14.60
N GLY A 110 -10.15 13.94 -15.02
CA GLY A 110 -10.98 14.89 -14.30
C GLY A 110 -10.26 15.65 -13.17
N PHE A 111 -8.98 15.41 -12.94
CA PHE A 111 -8.14 16.12 -11.96
C PHE A 111 -6.76 16.45 -12.52
N VAL A 112 -6.00 17.31 -11.84
CA VAL A 112 -4.65 17.71 -12.29
C VAL A 112 -3.66 16.56 -12.17
N PHE A 113 -2.60 16.53 -12.99
CA PHE A 113 -1.55 15.54 -12.83
C PHE A 113 -0.75 15.79 -11.55
N LEU A 114 -0.80 14.85 -10.60
CA LEU A 114 -0.01 14.91 -9.37
C LEU A 114 1.23 14.02 -9.45
N ILE A 115 2.37 14.59 -9.13
CA ILE A 115 3.64 13.89 -8.92
C ILE A 115 4.46 14.66 -7.87
N CYS A 116 5.18 13.94 -7.01
CA CYS A 116 6.19 14.54 -6.16
C CYS A 116 7.37 14.99 -7.03
N ALA A 117 7.33 16.27 -7.43
CA ALA A 117 8.28 16.87 -8.36
C ALA A 117 9.66 17.16 -7.75
N SER A 118 9.80 17.06 -6.43
CA SER A 118 11.05 17.38 -5.71
C SER A 118 12.22 16.57 -6.28
N GLY A 119 13.19 17.27 -6.86
CA GLY A 119 14.39 16.68 -7.45
C GLY A 119 14.22 16.09 -8.86
N ARG A 120 13.02 16.16 -9.45
CA ARG A 120 12.76 15.64 -10.81
C ARG A 120 12.92 16.73 -11.86
N SER A 121 13.46 16.36 -13.02
CA SER A 121 13.56 17.19 -14.21
C SER A 121 12.25 17.20 -15.01
N THR A 122 12.08 18.20 -15.89
CA THR A 122 10.90 18.27 -16.77
C THR A 122 10.76 17.03 -17.68
N PRO A 123 11.82 16.51 -18.32
CA PRO A 123 11.72 15.30 -19.13
C PRO A 123 11.28 14.05 -18.34
N GLU A 124 11.75 13.88 -17.10
CA GLU A 124 11.33 12.75 -16.24
C GLU A 124 9.85 12.85 -15.87
N ILE A 125 9.39 14.05 -15.51
CA ILE A 125 7.97 14.31 -15.21
C ILE A 125 7.11 14.01 -16.43
N LEU A 126 7.55 14.45 -17.61
CA LEU A 126 6.83 14.24 -18.86
C LEU A 126 6.77 12.75 -19.24
N ALA A 127 7.86 12.00 -19.03
CA ALA A 127 7.89 10.57 -19.24
C ALA A 127 6.90 9.83 -18.33
N GLU A 128 6.90 10.17 -17.03
CA GLU A 128 5.93 9.62 -16.06
C GLU A 128 4.49 9.96 -16.42
N LEU A 129 4.21 11.20 -16.84
CA LEU A 129 2.89 11.61 -17.28
C LEU A 129 2.42 10.75 -18.46
N LYS A 130 3.24 10.57 -19.49
CA LYS A 130 2.91 9.75 -20.68
C LYS A 130 2.66 8.28 -20.33
N ILE A 131 3.44 7.70 -19.41
CA ILE A 131 3.26 6.33 -18.93
C ILE A 131 1.93 6.22 -18.18
N ARG A 132 1.71 7.10 -17.19
CA ARG A 132 0.50 7.11 -16.35
C ARG A 132 -0.76 7.45 -17.12
N TYR A 133 -0.65 8.18 -18.23
CA TYR A 133 -1.77 8.44 -19.11
C TYR A 133 -2.42 7.17 -19.66
N GLN A 134 -1.69 6.05 -19.76
CA GLN A 134 -2.25 4.77 -20.21
C GLN A 134 -3.11 4.07 -19.14
N ASN A 135 -3.06 4.53 -17.88
CA ASN A 135 -3.78 3.91 -16.78
C ASN A 135 -5.30 4.01 -16.93
N ARG A 136 -5.99 3.09 -16.24
CA ARG A 136 -7.43 3.19 -15.96
C ARG A 136 -7.66 4.29 -14.90
N PRO A 137 -8.76 5.05 -14.96
CA PRO A 137 -9.00 6.15 -14.03
C PRO A 137 -8.88 5.80 -12.55
N ILE A 138 -9.38 4.63 -12.13
CA ILE A 138 -9.30 4.19 -10.73
C ILE A 138 -7.87 3.96 -10.25
N ILE A 139 -7.03 3.35 -11.10
CA ILE A 139 -5.61 3.10 -10.78
C ILE A 139 -4.86 4.43 -10.70
N GLU A 140 -5.15 5.33 -11.62
CA GLU A 140 -4.50 6.64 -11.65
C GLU A 140 -4.89 7.51 -10.45
N PHE A 141 -6.14 7.40 -10.00
CA PHE A 141 -6.63 8.08 -8.81
C PHE A 141 -5.88 7.63 -7.54
N GLU A 142 -5.66 6.33 -7.39
CA GLU A 142 -4.86 5.77 -6.29
C GLU A 142 -3.38 6.22 -6.36
N ILE A 143 -2.77 6.21 -7.55
CA ILE A 143 -1.39 6.70 -7.75
C ILE A 143 -1.30 8.19 -7.38
N ALA A 144 -2.25 9.02 -7.81
CA ALA A 144 -2.30 10.44 -7.44
C ALA A 144 -2.39 10.63 -5.92
N ALA A 145 -3.16 9.79 -5.22
CA ALA A 145 -3.23 9.82 -3.77
C ALA A 145 -1.89 9.43 -3.10
N GLN A 146 -1.15 8.49 -3.68
CA GLN A 146 0.20 8.14 -3.21
C GLN A 146 1.20 9.28 -3.44
N GLU A 147 1.17 9.92 -4.61
CA GLU A 147 2.02 11.07 -4.91
C GLU A 147 1.73 12.28 -4.01
N GLN A 148 0.44 12.54 -3.73
CA GLN A 148 0.02 13.54 -2.75
C GLN A 148 0.63 13.26 -1.36
N MET A 149 0.61 12.01 -0.89
CA MET A 149 1.18 11.67 0.41
C MET A 149 2.70 11.90 0.45
N LYS A 150 3.43 11.58 -0.63
CA LYS A 150 4.87 11.90 -0.72
C LYS A 150 5.14 13.39 -0.56
N ILE A 151 4.32 14.24 -1.19
CA ILE A 151 4.41 15.71 -1.06
C ILE A 151 4.11 16.13 0.39
N THR A 152 3.05 15.58 0.99
CA THR A 152 2.67 15.87 2.36
C THR A 152 3.76 15.48 3.37
N GLU A 153 4.45 14.35 3.18
CA GLU A 153 5.60 13.97 4.02
C GLU A 153 6.75 14.98 3.94
N LEU A 154 7.10 15.43 2.73
CA LEU A 154 8.13 16.46 2.54
C LEU A 154 7.75 17.78 3.23
N ARG A 155 6.47 18.17 3.15
CA ARG A 155 5.96 19.39 3.77
C ARG A 155 5.86 19.29 5.28
N LEU A 156 5.46 18.14 5.82
CA LEU A 156 5.52 17.87 7.27
C LEU A 156 6.95 17.95 7.79
N ALA A 157 7.93 17.41 7.06
CA ALA A 157 9.33 17.52 7.44
C ALA A 157 9.80 18.98 7.50
N LYS A 158 9.46 19.81 6.50
CA LYS A 158 9.74 21.25 6.50
C LYS A 158 9.09 21.96 7.68
N LEU A 159 7.81 21.69 7.93
CA LEU A 159 7.03 22.28 9.01
C LEU A 159 7.64 21.98 10.40
N PHE A 160 8.11 20.74 10.63
CA PHE A 160 8.78 20.36 11.86
C PHE A 160 10.13 21.05 12.04
N THR A 161 10.91 21.21 10.96
CA THR A 161 12.19 21.93 10.99
C THR A 161 11.98 23.42 11.28
N GLU A 162 11.08 24.08 10.55
CA GLU A 162 10.80 25.52 10.73
C GLU A 162 10.32 25.85 12.16
N LYS A 163 9.48 24.99 12.76
CA LYS A 163 9.04 25.20 14.15
C LYS A 163 10.11 24.88 15.21
N ALA A 164 11.03 23.96 14.93
CA ALA A 164 12.17 23.71 15.82
C ALA A 164 13.11 24.93 15.88
N ASP A 165 13.30 25.63 14.76
CA ASP A 165 14.14 26.84 14.67
C ASP A 165 13.50 28.07 15.35
N THR A 166 12.17 28.10 15.50
CA THR A 166 11.44 29.19 16.17
C THR A 166 11.29 29.03 17.69
N ALA A 167 11.74 27.91 18.28
CA ALA A 167 11.71 27.71 19.73
C ALA A 167 12.79 28.57 20.44
N PRO A 168 12.52 29.17 21.62
CA PRO A 168 13.49 30.02 22.30
C PRO A 168 14.76 29.24 22.64
N THR A 169 15.89 29.68 22.12
CA THR A 169 17.20 29.03 22.26
C THR A 169 17.73 29.24 23.68
N ILE A 170 17.78 28.18 24.49
CA ILE A 170 18.70 28.12 25.63
C ILE A 170 20.03 27.56 25.10
N LYS A 171 21.13 28.30 25.33
CA LYS A 171 22.49 27.98 24.87
C LYS A 171 22.86 26.50 25.18
N PRO A 172 23.50 25.76 24.27
CA PRO A 172 23.92 24.40 24.56
C PRO A 172 25.16 24.40 25.47
N LEU A 173 25.11 23.61 26.54
CA LEU A 173 26.30 23.10 27.20
C LEU A 173 26.74 21.84 26.44
N ALA A 174 28.04 21.73 26.18
CA ALA A 174 28.67 20.72 25.34
C ALA A 174 28.30 19.28 25.72
N THR A 175 28.08 18.44 24.72
CA THR A 175 28.27 16.98 24.84
C THR A 175 28.65 16.39 23.48
N THR A 176 29.95 16.22 23.31
CA THR A 176 30.59 15.35 22.31
C THR A 176 30.48 13.88 22.76
N ASN A 177 30.59 12.94 21.81
CA ASN A 177 30.90 11.50 21.96
C ASN A 177 29.79 10.42 22.00
N ILE A 178 28.63 10.60 21.35
CA ILE A 178 27.69 9.46 21.13
C ILE A 178 27.51 9.08 19.65
N ALA A 179 27.67 10.02 18.71
CA ALA A 179 27.41 9.76 17.29
C ALA A 179 28.41 8.82 16.61
N ARG A 180 29.67 8.75 17.06
CA ARG A 180 30.73 8.00 16.37
C ARG A 180 30.65 6.48 16.55
N LYS A 181 30.04 6.00 17.64
CA LYS A 181 29.96 4.57 17.97
C LYS A 181 28.83 3.85 17.21
N ALA A 182 27.73 4.56 16.90
CA ALA A 182 26.60 4.01 16.17
C ALA A 182 26.85 3.82 14.67
N GLU A 183 27.83 4.54 14.12
CA GLU A 183 28.22 4.46 12.70
C GLU A 183 29.22 3.30 12.46
N GLU A 184 30.17 3.09 13.38
CA GLU A 184 31.11 1.96 13.34
C GLU A 184 30.39 0.59 13.50
N ASP A 185 29.33 0.50 14.32
CA ASP A 185 28.55 -0.74 14.49
C ASP A 185 27.68 -1.08 13.25
N ARG A 186 27.23 -0.08 12.48
CA ARG A 186 26.39 -0.31 11.29
C ARG A 186 27.18 -0.76 10.07
N VAL A 187 28.43 -0.35 9.94
CA VAL A 187 29.32 -0.79 8.84
C VAL A 187 29.80 -2.23 9.06
N ASN A 188 29.99 -2.66 10.31
CA ASN A 188 30.37 -4.03 10.66
C ASN A 188 29.25 -5.07 10.39
N ILE A 189 27.97 -4.68 10.52
CA ILE A 189 26.82 -5.56 10.25
C ILE A 189 26.67 -5.83 8.74
N ILE A 190 27.00 -4.86 7.88
CA ILE A 190 26.91 -5.00 6.42
C ILE A 190 28.05 -5.86 5.87
N GLY A 191 29.26 -5.79 6.47
CA GLY A 191 30.39 -6.64 6.10
C GLY A 191 30.20 -8.13 6.36
N ALA A 192 29.42 -8.49 7.40
CA ALA A 192 29.15 -9.89 7.77
C ALA A 192 28.15 -10.61 6.83
N HIS A 193 27.45 -9.89 5.95
CA HIS A 193 26.52 -10.49 4.97
C HIS A 193 27.15 -10.73 3.59
N LEU A 194 28.37 -10.27 3.33
CA LEU A 194 29.04 -10.39 2.03
C LEU A 194 30.11 -11.50 1.95
N THR A 195 30.35 -12.27 3.03
CA THR A 195 31.38 -13.33 3.09
C THR A 195 30.87 -14.70 3.55
N ALA A 196 29.61 -15.05 3.25
CA ALA A 196 29.16 -16.44 3.35
C ALA A 196 29.36 -17.15 2.01
N ALA A 197 30.59 -17.60 1.77
CA ALA A 197 30.91 -18.52 0.70
C ALA A 197 30.31 -19.91 0.96
N THR A 198 29.95 -20.56 -0.14
CA THR A 198 29.44 -21.93 -0.29
C THR A 198 30.21 -22.98 0.52
N GLY A 199 29.50 -23.76 1.33
CA GLY A 199 30.00 -24.98 1.97
C GLY A 199 28.96 -26.09 1.85
N ASP A 200 29.32 -27.16 1.14
CA ASP A 200 28.52 -28.36 0.91
C ASP A 200 28.65 -29.37 2.08
N ALA A 201 27.60 -30.19 2.18
CA ALA A 201 27.46 -31.51 2.81
C ALA A 201 27.59 -31.68 4.34
N GLY A 202 26.45 -32.05 4.93
CA GLY A 202 26.37 -32.72 6.23
C GLY A 202 24.93 -33.04 6.61
N ALA A 203 24.35 -34.09 6.01
CA ALA A 203 23.01 -34.57 6.33
C ALA A 203 22.87 -34.88 7.83
N LYS A 204 22.19 -34.01 8.55
CA LYS A 204 21.65 -34.28 9.89
C LYS A 204 20.21 -34.77 9.73
N PRO A 205 19.77 -35.78 10.50
CA PRO A 205 18.38 -36.25 10.44
C PRO A 205 17.47 -35.07 10.77
N ALA A 206 16.57 -34.75 9.85
CA ALA A 206 15.62 -33.66 10.00
C ALA A 206 14.78 -33.92 11.24
N HIS A 207 14.96 -33.10 12.27
CA HIS A 207 14.01 -33.02 13.37
C HIS A 207 12.77 -32.34 12.81
N ILE A 208 11.73 -33.14 12.55
CA ILE A 208 10.47 -32.70 11.94
C ILE A 208 9.70 -31.89 13.00
N PRO A 209 9.49 -30.57 12.79
CA PRO A 209 8.62 -29.84 13.69
C PRO A 209 7.18 -30.28 13.43
N ASN A 210 6.50 -30.75 14.49
CA ASN A 210 5.05 -30.90 14.48
C ASN A 210 4.43 -29.57 14.04
N ARG A 211 3.62 -29.58 12.97
CA ARG A 211 2.88 -28.38 12.56
C ARG A 211 2.01 -27.92 13.75
N THR A 212 1.98 -26.61 14.00
CA THR A 212 1.11 -25.99 15.00
C THR A 212 -0.14 -25.35 14.39
N ARG A 213 -0.20 -25.28 13.05
CA ARG A 213 -1.34 -24.76 12.27
C ARG A 213 -1.66 -25.62 11.05
N PRO A 214 -2.93 -25.67 10.60
CA PRO A 214 -3.32 -26.37 9.38
C PRO A 214 -2.46 -25.97 8.18
N PRO A 215 -2.18 -26.90 7.26
CA PRO A 215 -1.25 -26.64 6.16
C PRO A 215 -1.80 -25.68 5.09
N ILE A 216 -3.12 -25.61 4.97
CA ILE A 216 -3.84 -24.62 4.16
C ILE A 216 -4.76 -23.83 5.09
N THR A 217 -4.63 -22.50 5.05
CA THR A 217 -5.48 -21.58 5.82
C THR A 217 -6.05 -20.49 4.91
N THR A 218 -7.17 -19.91 5.32
CA THR A 218 -7.73 -18.73 4.67
C THR A 218 -8.20 -17.71 5.69
N HIS A 219 -8.39 -16.50 5.21
CA HIS A 219 -8.94 -15.36 5.92
C HIS A 219 -9.76 -14.55 4.93
N VAL A 220 -10.95 -14.11 5.33
CA VAL A 220 -11.81 -13.26 4.52
C VAL A 220 -11.94 -11.88 5.16
N LEU A 221 -11.57 -10.85 4.40
CA LEU A 221 -11.68 -9.46 4.79
C LEU A 221 -12.73 -8.79 3.90
N ASP A 222 -13.75 -8.18 4.50
CA ASP A 222 -14.64 -7.27 3.80
C ASP A 222 -13.97 -5.90 3.69
N THR A 223 -13.45 -5.60 2.50
CA THR A 223 -12.75 -4.35 2.21
C THR A 223 -13.70 -3.17 2.03
N SER A 224 -14.99 -3.41 1.80
CA SER A 224 -16.00 -2.34 1.74
C SER A 224 -16.38 -1.82 3.12
N ARG A 225 -16.30 -2.68 4.15
CA ARG A 225 -16.54 -2.33 5.55
C ARG A 225 -15.27 -2.15 6.38
N GLY A 226 -14.12 -2.58 5.85
CA GLY A 226 -12.84 -2.55 6.57
C GLY A 226 -12.81 -3.50 7.76
N CYS A 227 -13.54 -4.62 7.73
CA CYS A 227 -13.64 -5.56 8.84
C CYS A 227 -13.53 -7.02 8.39
N PRO A 228 -13.16 -7.96 9.28
CA PRO A 228 -13.21 -9.37 8.96
C PRO A 228 -14.62 -9.83 8.58
N ALA A 229 -14.72 -10.73 7.62
CA ALA A 229 -15.98 -11.25 7.15
C ALA A 229 -16.31 -12.56 7.87
N SER A 230 -17.10 -12.45 8.94
CA SER A 230 -17.53 -13.58 9.77
C SER A 230 -18.75 -14.30 9.18
N GLY A 231 -18.82 -15.62 9.37
CA GLY A 231 -19.95 -16.46 8.97
C GLY A 231 -19.98 -16.87 7.50
N ILE A 232 -18.93 -16.60 6.72
CA ILE A 232 -18.83 -17.07 5.33
C ILE A 232 -18.50 -18.55 5.34
N GLU A 233 -19.33 -19.37 4.70
CA GLU A 233 -19.01 -20.77 4.47
C GLU A 233 -17.86 -20.92 3.49
N VAL A 234 -16.91 -21.76 3.85
CA VAL A 234 -15.68 -22.04 3.12
C VAL A 234 -15.55 -23.54 2.91
N GLN A 235 -15.24 -23.96 1.68
CA GLN A 235 -14.98 -25.35 1.33
C GLN A 235 -13.64 -25.49 0.61
N LEU A 236 -12.86 -26.49 1.01
CA LEU A 236 -11.60 -26.86 0.36
C LEU A 236 -11.76 -28.19 -0.39
N GLU A 237 -11.29 -28.22 -1.62
CA GLU A 237 -11.29 -29.39 -2.50
C GLU A 237 -9.92 -29.58 -3.14
N MET A 238 -9.62 -30.82 -3.50
CA MET A 238 -8.45 -31.19 -4.29
C MET A 238 -8.89 -31.88 -5.59
N TRP A 239 -8.24 -31.53 -6.68
CA TRP A 239 -8.38 -32.20 -7.96
C TRP A 239 -7.78 -33.60 -7.87
N LYS A 240 -8.49 -34.62 -8.37
CA LYS A 240 -8.02 -35.99 -8.32
C LYS A 240 -6.69 -36.14 -9.08
N ASP A 241 -5.69 -36.71 -8.42
CA ASP A 241 -4.31 -36.85 -8.91
C ASP A 241 -4.18 -37.55 -10.28
N ASN A 242 -5.15 -38.39 -10.65
CA ASN A 242 -5.14 -39.14 -11.91
C ASN A 242 -5.91 -38.45 -13.06
N GLN A 243 -6.38 -37.21 -12.86
CA GLN A 243 -7.08 -36.46 -13.91
C GLN A 243 -6.19 -35.39 -14.53
N THR A 244 -6.39 -35.11 -15.82
CA THR A 244 -5.76 -33.97 -16.49
C THR A 244 -6.07 -32.68 -15.73
N ARG A 245 -5.12 -31.74 -15.71
CA ARG A 245 -5.26 -30.43 -15.07
C ARG A 245 -6.64 -29.82 -15.39
N PRO A 246 -7.40 -29.33 -14.39
CA PRO A 246 -8.71 -28.75 -14.63
C PRO A 246 -8.59 -27.56 -15.57
N GLN A 247 -9.48 -27.50 -16.55
CA GLN A 247 -9.57 -26.42 -17.54
C GLN A 247 -10.99 -25.86 -17.55
N PHE A 248 -11.09 -24.55 -17.80
CA PHE A 248 -12.40 -23.92 -18.00
C PHE A 248 -13.11 -24.57 -19.21
N GLY A 249 -14.43 -24.78 -19.10
CA GLY A 249 -15.26 -25.29 -20.18
C GLY A 249 -15.24 -26.81 -20.41
N LYS A 250 -14.41 -27.58 -19.70
CA LYS A 250 -14.50 -29.06 -19.71
C LYS A 250 -15.42 -29.56 -18.61
N ALA A 251 -16.24 -30.55 -18.92
CA ALA A 251 -17.14 -31.17 -17.95
C ALA A 251 -16.31 -31.84 -16.83
N ASN A 252 -16.25 -31.18 -15.68
CA ASN A 252 -15.51 -31.63 -14.50
C ASN A 252 -16.24 -32.75 -13.74
N ILE A 253 -16.83 -33.71 -14.45
CA ILE A 253 -17.66 -34.75 -13.85
C ILE A 253 -16.77 -35.63 -12.97
N GLY A 254 -16.91 -35.44 -11.66
CA GLY A 254 -16.23 -36.21 -10.61
C GLY A 254 -14.77 -35.83 -10.34
N GLY A 255 -14.27 -34.68 -10.77
CA GLY A 255 -12.83 -34.34 -10.65
C GLY A 255 -12.38 -33.69 -9.33
N TRP A 256 -13.28 -33.01 -8.61
CA TRP A 256 -12.98 -32.40 -7.31
C TRP A 256 -13.36 -33.33 -6.16
N LYS A 257 -12.46 -33.50 -5.20
CA LYS A 257 -12.67 -34.23 -3.94
C LYS A 257 -12.68 -33.23 -2.79
N VAL A 258 -13.76 -33.18 -2.03
CA VAL A 258 -13.85 -32.36 -0.81
C VAL A 258 -12.85 -32.85 0.22
N LEU A 259 -12.05 -31.93 0.77
CA LEU A 259 -11.12 -32.17 1.87
C LEU A 259 -11.71 -31.73 3.22
N GLY A 260 -12.51 -30.67 3.21
CA GLY A 260 -13.22 -30.18 4.40
C GLY A 260 -13.95 -28.87 4.13
N SER A 261 -14.74 -28.45 5.11
CA SER A 261 -15.50 -27.20 5.11
C SER A 261 -15.55 -26.59 6.51
N SER A 262 -15.78 -25.29 6.57
CA SER A 262 -15.95 -24.53 7.81
C SER A 262 -16.70 -23.23 7.55
N ALA A 263 -16.99 -22.45 8.58
CA ALA A 263 -17.39 -21.05 8.44
C ALA A 263 -16.32 -20.13 9.04
N THR A 264 -16.21 -18.91 8.54
CA THR A 264 -15.25 -17.93 9.07
C THR A 264 -15.64 -17.45 10.47
N ASP A 265 -14.66 -17.32 11.37
CA ASP A 265 -14.86 -16.83 12.74
C ASP A 265 -14.98 -15.29 12.80
N LYS A 266 -14.96 -14.71 14.01
CA LYS A 266 -15.07 -13.25 14.21
C LYS A 266 -13.87 -12.48 13.66
N ASP A 267 -12.73 -13.15 13.52
CA ASP A 267 -11.52 -12.60 12.90
C ASP A 267 -11.46 -12.94 11.41
N GLY A 268 -12.55 -13.43 10.81
CA GLY A 268 -12.65 -13.74 9.38
C GLY A 268 -11.85 -14.98 8.97
N ARG A 269 -11.30 -15.75 9.91
CA ARG A 269 -10.46 -16.92 9.62
C ARG A 269 -11.32 -18.17 9.47
N SER A 270 -10.97 -19.04 8.53
CA SER A 270 -11.62 -20.35 8.45
C SER A 270 -11.30 -21.21 9.66
N GLY A 271 -12.22 -22.12 9.98
CA GLY A 271 -11.89 -23.29 10.79
C GLY A 271 -10.94 -24.24 10.07
N GLN A 272 -10.85 -25.47 10.57
CA GLN A 272 -9.99 -26.51 10.00
C GLN A 272 -10.59 -27.05 8.69
N LEU A 273 -9.96 -26.73 7.55
CA LEU A 273 -10.42 -27.11 6.21
C LEU A 273 -9.91 -28.47 5.72
N MET A 274 -9.01 -29.11 6.47
CA MET A 274 -8.47 -30.44 6.19
C MET A 274 -7.79 -31.02 7.43
N ASN A 275 -7.55 -32.33 7.43
CA ASN A 275 -6.76 -32.96 8.48
C ASN A 275 -5.37 -32.35 8.57
N MET A 276 -4.85 -32.31 9.80
CA MET A 276 -3.49 -31.89 10.05
C MET A 276 -2.53 -32.93 9.46
N VAL A 277 -1.76 -32.54 8.45
CA VAL A 277 -0.77 -33.39 7.78
C VAL A 277 0.57 -32.66 7.72
N GLU A 278 1.67 -33.40 7.82
CA GLU A 278 3.00 -32.80 7.75
C GLU A 278 3.33 -32.34 6.32
N ALA A 279 3.11 -33.24 5.35
CA ALA A 279 3.28 -32.99 3.93
C ALA A 279 1.93 -32.90 3.21
N LEU A 280 1.73 -31.81 2.45
CA LEU A 280 0.63 -31.68 1.50
C LEU A 280 0.88 -32.56 0.29
N ALA A 281 -0.17 -33.21 -0.21
CA ALA A 281 -0.13 -33.86 -1.51
C ALA A 281 0.03 -32.79 -2.60
N PRO A 282 1.08 -32.85 -3.44
CA PRO A 282 1.21 -31.95 -4.58
C PRO A 282 0.03 -32.15 -5.53
N GLY A 283 -0.48 -31.06 -6.10
CA GLY A 283 -1.67 -31.12 -6.92
C GLY A 283 -2.40 -29.78 -7.00
N ILE A 284 -3.62 -29.83 -7.51
CA ILE A 284 -4.44 -28.63 -7.72
C ILE A 284 -5.56 -28.61 -6.70
N TYR A 285 -5.69 -27.48 -6.02
CA TYR A 285 -6.65 -27.26 -4.95
C TYR A 285 -7.62 -26.16 -5.36
N ARG A 286 -8.82 -26.22 -4.80
CA ARG A 286 -9.84 -25.19 -4.93
C ARG A 286 -10.38 -24.85 -3.55
N ILE A 287 -10.36 -23.56 -3.23
CA ILE A 287 -11.07 -23.03 -2.06
C ILE A 287 -12.24 -22.17 -2.53
N SER A 288 -13.43 -22.45 -2.03
CA SER A 288 -14.68 -21.80 -2.41
C SER A 288 -15.34 -21.13 -1.22
N PHE A 289 -15.97 -19.98 -1.46
CA PHE A 289 -16.59 -19.11 -0.46
C PHE A 289 -18.02 -18.75 -0.88
N ASN A 290 -19.01 -19.00 -0.03
CA ASN A 290 -20.41 -18.61 -0.28
C ASN A 290 -20.63 -17.13 0.02
N THR A 291 -20.12 -16.26 -0.86
CA THR A 291 -20.14 -14.80 -0.68
C THR A 291 -21.53 -14.19 -0.77
N GLY A 292 -22.45 -14.81 -1.51
CA GLY A 292 -23.82 -14.32 -1.69
C GLY A 292 -24.66 -14.35 -0.42
N GLU A 293 -24.45 -15.33 0.47
CA GLU A 293 -25.17 -15.35 1.76
C GLU A 293 -24.69 -14.22 2.68
N TYR A 294 -23.39 -13.92 2.64
CA TYR A 294 -22.79 -12.82 3.42
C TYR A 294 -23.12 -11.44 2.87
N ASN A 295 -23.27 -11.32 1.54
CA ASN A 295 -23.60 -10.07 0.87
C ASN A 295 -24.63 -10.32 -0.25
N PRO A 296 -25.94 -10.40 0.09
CA PRO A 296 -27.01 -10.75 -0.85
C PRO A 296 -27.15 -9.78 -2.03
N ASP A 297 -26.82 -8.50 -1.83
CA ASP A 297 -26.83 -7.47 -2.88
C ASP A 297 -25.50 -7.39 -3.65
N GLY A 298 -24.53 -8.24 -3.28
CA GLY A 298 -23.24 -8.34 -3.93
C GLY A 298 -23.32 -9.03 -5.31
N PHE A 299 -22.37 -8.70 -6.17
CA PHE A 299 -22.28 -9.23 -7.53
C PHE A 299 -21.87 -10.71 -7.59
N PHE A 300 -21.14 -11.20 -6.57
CA PHE A 300 -20.61 -12.56 -6.55
C PHE A 300 -21.48 -13.48 -5.69
N PRO A 301 -22.23 -14.44 -6.29
CA PRO A 301 -22.99 -15.42 -5.51
C PRO A 301 -22.07 -16.36 -4.73
N TYR A 302 -20.91 -16.69 -5.30
CA TYR A 302 -19.82 -17.38 -4.62
C TYR A 302 -18.50 -17.05 -5.33
N VAL A 303 -17.39 -17.28 -4.65
CA VAL A 303 -16.03 -17.12 -5.20
C VAL A 303 -15.30 -18.45 -5.09
N SER A 304 -14.61 -18.88 -6.15
CA SER A 304 -13.72 -20.04 -6.12
C SER A 304 -12.32 -19.67 -6.58
N ILE A 305 -11.32 -19.98 -5.77
CA ILE A 305 -9.91 -19.77 -6.07
C ILE A 305 -9.25 -21.12 -6.29
N VAL A 306 -8.69 -21.32 -7.49
CA VAL A 306 -7.97 -22.54 -7.86
C VAL A 306 -6.47 -22.26 -7.85
N PHE A 307 -5.69 -23.11 -7.18
CA PHE A 307 -4.25 -22.95 -7.03
C PHE A 307 -3.50 -24.29 -7.06
N GLU A 308 -2.20 -24.24 -7.33
CA GLU A 308 -1.33 -25.42 -7.46
C GLU A 308 -0.30 -25.47 -6.33
N ILE A 309 -0.10 -26.66 -5.79
CA ILE A 309 0.95 -27.00 -4.83
C ILE A 309 1.94 -27.91 -5.55
N ARG A 310 3.20 -27.48 -5.65
CA ARG A 310 4.27 -28.25 -6.30
C ARG A 310 4.93 -29.23 -5.31
N GLU A 311 5.62 -30.24 -5.84
CA GLU A 311 6.40 -31.21 -5.04
C GLU A 311 7.38 -30.53 -4.08
N SER A 312 8.05 -29.46 -4.54
CA SER A 312 8.99 -28.68 -3.74
C SER A 312 8.34 -27.89 -2.59
N GLN A 313 7.01 -27.83 -2.54
CA GLN A 313 6.23 -27.00 -1.62
C GLN A 313 5.39 -27.84 -0.65
N LYS A 314 5.55 -29.17 -0.65
CA LYS A 314 4.74 -30.07 0.19
C LYS A 314 4.85 -29.78 1.69
N TRP A 315 5.96 -29.18 2.13
CA TRP A 315 6.19 -28.81 3.53
C TRP A 315 5.80 -27.37 3.84
N ASP A 316 5.41 -26.58 2.84
CA ASP A 316 5.06 -25.18 3.01
C ASP A 316 3.69 -25.04 3.73
N HIS A 317 3.46 -23.85 4.26
CA HIS A 317 2.13 -23.39 4.63
C HIS A 317 1.56 -22.54 3.49
N PHE A 318 0.28 -22.76 3.16
CA PHE A 318 -0.43 -22.02 2.13
C PHE A 318 -1.52 -21.18 2.77
N HIS A 319 -1.31 -19.86 2.81
CA HIS A 319 -2.36 -18.92 3.16
C HIS A 319 -2.98 -18.35 1.89
N VAL A 320 -4.28 -18.57 1.69
CA VAL A 320 -5.01 -18.12 0.49
C VAL A 320 -6.21 -17.26 0.93
N PRO A 321 -6.02 -15.96 1.21
CA PRO A 321 -7.09 -15.09 1.71
C PRO A 321 -8.00 -14.57 0.60
N LEU A 322 -9.19 -14.15 0.98
CA LEU A 322 -10.15 -13.47 0.11
C LEU A 322 -10.36 -12.03 0.63
N LEU A 323 -10.03 -11.04 -0.20
CA LEU A 323 -10.39 -9.65 0.04
C LEU A 323 -11.65 -9.37 -0.77
N LEU A 324 -12.77 -9.19 -0.10
CA LEU A 324 -14.09 -9.13 -0.69
C LEU A 324 -14.68 -7.73 -0.59
N SER A 325 -15.22 -7.22 -1.69
CA SER A 325 -16.18 -6.12 -1.72
C SER A 325 -17.43 -6.58 -2.50
N PRO A 326 -18.54 -5.82 -2.49
CA PRO A 326 -19.74 -6.19 -3.23
C PRO A 326 -19.50 -6.39 -4.74
N PHE A 327 -18.53 -5.71 -5.35
CA PHE A 327 -18.32 -5.72 -6.81
C PHE A 327 -16.87 -6.03 -7.23
N SER A 328 -15.98 -6.29 -6.28
CA SER A 328 -14.62 -6.77 -6.55
C SER A 328 -14.18 -7.81 -5.53
N PHE A 329 -13.26 -8.67 -5.91
CA PHE A 329 -12.48 -9.44 -4.96
C PHE A 329 -11.04 -9.57 -5.42
N SER A 330 -10.13 -9.81 -4.49
CA SER A 330 -8.75 -10.19 -4.78
C SER A 330 -8.26 -11.28 -3.84
N THR A 331 -7.20 -11.96 -4.26
CA THR A 331 -6.52 -13.02 -3.50
C THR A 331 -5.03 -12.98 -3.82
N TYR A 332 -4.22 -13.59 -2.97
CA TYR A 332 -2.79 -13.77 -3.20
C TYR A 332 -2.30 -15.04 -2.48
N ARG A 333 -1.02 -15.41 -2.67
CA ARG A 333 -0.35 -16.45 -1.88
C ARG A 333 0.37 -15.81 -0.69
N GLY A 334 -0.13 -16.02 0.52
CA GLY A 334 0.55 -15.66 1.76
C GLY A 334 1.49 -16.76 2.28
N SER A 335 2.26 -16.42 3.32
CA SER A 335 3.26 -17.28 4.00
C SER A 335 2.80 -17.81 5.35
#